data_AF-A0A968KEY6-F1
#
_entry.id   AF-A0A968KEY6-F1
#
_cell.length_a   1.000
_cell.length_b   1.000
_cell.length_c   1.000
_cell.angle_alpha   90.00
_cell.angle_beta   90.00
_cell.angle_gamma   90.00
#
_symmetry.space_group_name_H-M   'P 1'
#
loop_
_entity.id
_entity.type
_entity.pdbx_description
1 polymer ?
#
loop_
_entity_poly.entity_id
_entity_poly.type
_entity_poly.pdbx_seq_one_letter_code
_entity_poly.pdbx_strand_id
1 'polypeptide(L)'
;MTRIFQIHTCSNTMVSFGSRQRMDRWKADNARQDGEALTLGQAIELSLPIHRHEMDVDYERPVAAELSAHFAKMGLTGPFWALA
;
A
#
# COMPACT_ATOMS: atom_id res chain seq x y z
N MET A 1 -10.19 -10.34 -30.44
CA MET A 1 -10.62 -9.59 -29.23
C MET A 1 -10.13 -10.35 -28.00
N THR A 2 -8.88 -10.13 -27.60
CA THR A 2 -8.30 -10.82 -26.45
C THR A 2 -8.69 -10.05 -25.20
N ARG A 3 -9.61 -10.60 -24.40
CA ARG A 3 -9.89 -10.05 -23.07
C ARG A 3 -8.73 -10.44 -22.15
N ILE A 4 -7.95 -9.46 -21.75
CA ILE A 4 -6.97 -9.60 -20.67
C ILE A 4 -7.75 -9.45 -19.36
N PHE A 5 -7.85 -10.52 -18.58
CA PHE A 5 -8.33 -10.44 -17.21
C PHE A 5 -7.16 -10.03 -16.33
N GLN A 6 -7.12 -8.79 -15.86
CA GLN A 6 -6.14 -8.37 -14.85
C GLN A 6 -6.57 -8.93 -13.49
N ILE A 7 -5.82 -9.90 -12.99
CA ILE A 7 -5.89 -10.33 -11.59
C ILE A 7 -5.24 -9.19 -10.78
N HIS A 8 -6.06 -8.44 -10.04
CA HIS A 8 -5.62 -7.36 -9.16
C HIS A 8 -4.87 -7.93 -7.95
N THR A 9 -3.61 -8.28 -8.11
CA THR A 9 -2.69 -8.50 -6.98
C THR A 9 -2.08 -7.18 -6.54
N CYS A 10 -1.85 -7.00 -5.23
CA CYS A 10 -1.42 -5.73 -4.59
C CYS A 10 -0.15 -5.09 -5.20
N SER A 11 0.68 -5.88 -5.89
CA SER A 11 1.91 -5.39 -6.53
C SER A 11 1.66 -4.67 -7.87
N ASN A 12 0.50 -4.86 -8.51
CA ASN A 12 0.17 -4.20 -9.78
C ASN A 12 -0.40 -2.77 -9.60
N THR A 13 -0.69 -2.36 -8.37
CA THR A 13 -1.26 -1.03 -8.05
C THR A 13 -0.27 -0.08 -7.37
N MET A 14 0.93 -0.56 -7.00
CA MET A 14 1.99 0.30 -6.46
C MET A 14 2.84 0.88 -7.58
N VAL A 15 2.73 2.19 -7.80
CA VAL A 15 3.51 2.91 -8.82
C VAL A 15 4.57 3.78 -8.14
N SER A 16 5.84 3.54 -8.48
CA SER A 16 6.96 4.31 -7.94
C SER A 16 7.26 5.52 -8.82
N PHE A 17 7.44 6.68 -8.19
CA PHE A 17 7.77 7.93 -8.89
C PHE A 17 9.11 8.49 -8.43
N GLY A 18 9.93 8.93 -9.38
CA GLY A 18 11.20 9.62 -9.08
C GLY A 18 11.03 11.08 -8.63
N SER A 19 9.83 11.65 -8.73
CA SER A 19 9.53 12.99 -8.22
C SER A 19 8.02 13.23 -8.06
N ARG A 20 7.65 14.17 -7.18
CA ARG A 20 6.27 14.60 -6.99
C ARG A 20 5.64 15.15 -8.28
N GLN A 21 6.40 15.91 -9.08
CA GLN A 21 5.89 16.44 -10.35
C GLN A 21 5.49 15.33 -11.35
N ARG A 22 6.26 14.23 -11.40
CA ARG A 22 5.92 13.08 -12.27
C ARG A 22 4.69 12.34 -11.76
N MET A 23 4.56 12.20 -10.44
CA MET A 23 3.36 11.65 -9.81
C MET A 23 2.12 12.52 -10.12
N ASP A 24 2.20 13.84 -9.93
CA ASP A 24 1.06 14.74 -10.17
C ASP A 24 0.62 14.71 -11.64
N ARG A 25 1.57 14.67 -12.59
CA ARG A 25 1.26 14.49 -14.02
C ARG A 25 0.59 13.15 -14.29
N TRP A 26 1.13 12.07 -13.74
CA TRP A 26 0.53 10.74 -13.89
C TRP A 26 -0.88 10.70 -13.30
N LYS A 27 -1.13 11.33 -12.15
CA LYS A 27 -2.46 11.43 -11.53
C LYS A 27 -3.45 12.19 -12.41
N ALA A 28 -3.03 13.26 -13.07
CA ALA A 28 -3.87 14.01 -14.01
C ALA A 28 -4.32 13.13 -15.19
N ASP A 29 -3.42 12.30 -15.72
CA ASP A 29 -3.71 11.39 -16.84
C ASP A 29 -4.49 10.12 -16.40
N ASN A 30 -4.51 9.81 -15.10
CA ASN A 30 -5.08 8.59 -14.53
C ASN A 30 -6.09 8.88 -13.40
N ALA A 31 -6.90 9.93 -13.55
CA ALA A 31 -7.80 10.43 -12.50
C ALA A 31 -8.85 9.43 -11.96
N ARG A 32 -9.02 8.26 -12.60
CA ARG A 32 -9.92 7.18 -12.16
C ARG A 32 -9.24 6.16 -11.24
N GLN A 33 -7.94 6.27 -11.00
CA GLN A 33 -7.22 5.40 -10.07
C GLN A 33 -7.17 6.05 -8.69
N ASP A 34 -7.84 5.42 -7.72
CA ASP A 34 -7.79 5.81 -6.32
C ASP A 34 -6.52 5.26 -5.65
N GLY A 35 -5.95 6.05 -4.73
CA GLY A 35 -4.76 5.65 -3.99
C GLY A 35 -4.17 6.77 -3.15
N GLU A 36 -3.37 6.37 -2.17
CA GLU A 36 -2.61 7.28 -1.30
C GLU A 36 -1.12 7.27 -1.65
N ALA A 37 -0.50 8.45 -1.56
CA ALA A 37 0.92 8.60 -1.82
C ALA A 37 1.71 8.36 -0.53
N LEU A 38 2.66 7.42 -0.58
CA LEU A 38 3.61 7.17 0.50
C LEU A 38 5.01 7.65 0.11
N THR A 39 5.76 8.13 1.09
CA THR A 39 7.22 8.19 0.96
C THR A 39 7.81 6.77 1.00
N LEU A 40 9.03 6.60 0.49
CA LEU A 40 9.73 5.31 0.58
C LEU A 40 9.87 4.83 2.03
N GLY A 41 10.18 5.74 2.97
CA GLY A 41 10.27 5.41 4.39
C GLY A 41 8.95 4.91 4.96
N GLN A 42 7.82 5.55 4.63
CA GLN A 42 6.50 5.08 5.05
C GLN A 42 6.13 3.75 4.41
N ALA A 43 6.48 3.51 3.14
CA ALA A 43 6.21 2.22 2.49
C ALA A 43 6.96 1.07 3.19
N ILE A 44 8.21 1.30 3.60
CA ILE A 44 9.00 0.34 4.40
C ILE A 44 8.34 0.13 5.76
N GLU A 45 8.11 1.21 6.51
CA GLU A 45 7.56 1.14 7.88
C GLU A 45 6.17 0.48 7.94
N LEU A 46 5.34 0.70 6.90
CA LEU A 46 4.03 0.07 6.76
C LEU A 46 4.11 -1.45 6.65
N SER A 47 5.18 -1.96 6.03
CA SER A 47 5.39 -3.38 5.75
C SER A 47 6.05 -4.14 6.91
N LEU A 48 6.66 -3.44 7.86
CA LEU A 48 7.43 -4.06 8.94
C LEU A 48 6.63 -5.00 9.84
N PRO A 49 5.40 -4.68 10.29
CA PRO A 49 4.66 -5.61 11.15
C PRO A 49 4.40 -6.95 10.46
N ILE A 50 4.26 -6.94 9.14
CA ILE A 50 4.03 -8.14 8.34
C ILE A 50 5.34 -8.91 8.18
N HIS A 51 6.40 -8.28 7.71
CA HIS A 51 7.58 -9.02 7.24
C HIS A 51 8.69 -9.21 8.28
N ARG A 52 8.67 -8.50 9.42
CA ARG A 52 9.78 -8.52 10.39
C ARG A 52 10.06 -9.92 10.95
N HIS A 53 9.02 -10.71 11.16
CA HIS A 53 9.06 -12.01 11.83
C HIS A 53 8.62 -13.15 10.92
N GLU A 54 8.48 -12.91 9.61
CA GLU A 54 7.88 -13.87 8.66
C GLU A 54 8.66 -15.19 8.54
N MET A 55 9.92 -15.21 8.97
CA MET A 55 10.79 -16.40 8.98
C MET A 55 10.77 -17.17 10.31
N ASP A 56 10.09 -16.66 11.34
CA ASP A 56 9.98 -17.32 12.63
C ASP A 56 9.01 -18.51 12.52
N VAL A 57 9.34 -19.64 13.16
CA VAL A 57 8.58 -20.90 13.04
C VAL A 57 7.12 -20.74 13.48
N ASP A 58 6.90 -19.93 14.51
CA ASP A 58 5.58 -19.68 15.10
C ASP A 58 4.97 -18.35 14.62
N TYR A 59 5.40 -17.85 13.44
CA TYR A 59 4.91 -16.59 12.90
C TYR A 59 3.41 -16.69 12.58
N GLU A 60 2.65 -15.80 13.20
CA GLU A 60 1.29 -15.48 12.79
C GLU A 60 1.26 -14.08 12.18
N ARG A 61 0.59 -13.96 11.03
CA ARG A 61 0.42 -12.66 10.38
C ARG A 61 -0.43 -11.75 11.28
N PRO A 62 0.00 -10.50 11.54
CA PRO A 62 -0.79 -9.58 12.37
C PRO A 62 -2.21 -9.41 11.82
N VAL A 63 -3.17 -9.36 12.73
CA VAL A 63 -4.59 -9.21 12.35
C VAL A 63 -4.88 -7.79 11.87
N ALA A 64 -5.98 -7.62 11.14
CA ALA A 64 -6.38 -6.32 10.57
C ALA A 64 -6.39 -5.19 11.62
N ALA A 65 -6.88 -5.47 12.83
CA ALA A 65 -6.90 -4.50 13.93
C ALA A 65 -5.50 -4.01 14.35
N GLU A 66 -4.52 -4.92 14.40
CA GLU A 66 -3.13 -4.59 14.75
C GLU A 66 -2.46 -3.77 13.65
N LEU A 67 -2.71 -4.13 12.38
CA LEU A 67 -2.20 -3.40 11.23
C LEU A 67 -2.83 -2.00 11.14
N SER A 68 -4.15 -1.87 11.30
CA SER A 68 -4.81 -0.56 11.33
C SER A 68 -4.32 0.32 12.49
N ALA A 69 -4.06 -0.25 13.66
CA ALA A 69 -3.46 0.47 14.77
C ALA A 69 -2.03 0.95 14.46
N HIS A 70 -1.23 0.14 13.76
CA HIS A 70 0.11 0.54 13.30
C HIS A 70 0.04 1.67 12.26
N PHE A 71 -0.84 1.56 11.27
CA PHE A 71 -1.02 2.59 10.24
C PHE A 71 -1.45 3.93 10.86
N ALA A 72 -2.37 3.89 11.82
CA ALA A 72 -2.80 5.08 12.56
C ALA A 72 -1.64 5.76 13.31
N LYS A 73 -0.72 5.00 13.92
CA LYS A 73 0.50 5.55 14.57
C LYS A 73 1.43 6.26 13.57
N MET A 74 1.42 5.85 12.31
CA MET A 74 2.16 6.51 11.22
C MET A 74 1.44 7.74 10.65
N GLY A 75 0.25 8.09 11.17
CA GLY A 75 -0.62 9.13 10.62
C GLY A 75 -1.38 8.72 9.36
N LEU A 76 -1.30 7.44 8.96
CA LEU A 76 -2.03 6.89 7.82
C LEU A 76 -3.45 6.57 8.27
N THR A 77 -4.34 7.56 8.07
CA THR A 77 -5.71 7.55 8.58
C THR A 77 -6.71 7.89 7.47
N GLY A 78 -7.97 7.49 7.64
CA GLY A 78 -9.04 7.75 6.68
C GLY A 78 -9.54 6.48 5.98
N PRO A 79 -10.56 6.61 5.11
CA PRO A 79 -11.27 5.46 4.53
C PRO A 79 -10.38 4.50 3.74
N PHE A 80 -9.34 5.00 3.07
CA PHE A 80 -8.39 4.18 2.32
C PHE A 80 -7.60 3.21 3.22
N TRP A 81 -7.30 3.62 4.46
CA TRP A 81 -6.49 2.85 5.41
C TRP A 81 -7.33 1.97 6.36
N ALA A 82 -8.66 2.03 6.26
CA ALA A 82 -9.55 1.15 6.99
C ALA A 82 -9.49 -0.25 6.36
N LEU A 83 -8.81 -1.17 7.04
CA LEU A 83 -8.81 -2.58 6.65
C LEU A 83 -10.17 -3.18 7.02
N ALA A 84 -10.84 -3.77 6.03
CA ALA A 84 -12.15 -4.43 6.18
C ALA A 84 -12.01 -5.80 6.86
#